data_AF-A0A0D2LNI4-F1
#
_entry.id   AF-A0A0D2LNI4-F1
#
_cell.length_a   1.000
_cell.length_b   1.000
_cell.length_c   1.000
_cell.angle_alpha   90.00
_cell.angle_beta   90.00
_cell.angle_gamma   90.00
#
_symmetry.space_group_name_H-M   'P 1'
#
loop_
_entity.id
_entity.type
_entity.pdbx_description
1 polymer ?
#
loop_
_entity_poly.entity_id
_entity_poly.type
_entity_poly.pdbx_seq_one_letter_code
_entity_poly.pdbx_strand_id
1 'polypeptide(L)'
;MPTAGALSFDVVSQARPLEGAAPLADEALMALLQDRVGIEFEPPPEDGGSPSPLPASDFAAANSQIQALRRAAPGLVVSSAQARMIAAECFQFGPHRVEAAVVLFPLTVDRGDAYWTVAYALSGIEQSLLASRIGPAALFNPKRPSGHYLLDTAHPGHMEIARKLVAAAVASGELPNLWNLRLRGEWLVGC
;
A
#
# COMPACT_ATOMS: atom_id res chain seq x y z
N MET A 1 8.09 -0.31 32.33
CA MET A 1 6.95 0.09 31.48
C MET A 1 6.84 1.60 31.47
N PRO A 2 6.46 2.23 30.35
CA PRO A 2 6.25 3.67 30.30
C PRO A 2 5.16 4.08 31.30
N THR A 3 5.45 5.10 32.12
CA THR A 3 4.61 5.54 33.25
C THR A 3 3.85 6.85 32.98
N ALA A 4 4.13 7.52 31.86
CA ALA A 4 3.41 8.69 31.35
C ALA A 4 3.72 8.88 29.85
N GLY A 5 2.85 9.61 29.13
CA GLY A 5 2.98 9.90 27.69
C GLY A 5 2.21 8.94 26.78
N ALA A 6 2.37 9.12 25.46
CA ALA A 6 1.76 8.26 24.44
C ALA A 6 2.83 7.40 23.77
N LEU A 7 2.57 6.10 23.61
CA LEU A 7 3.35 5.24 22.73
C LEU A 7 2.55 4.98 21.47
N SER A 8 3.17 5.25 20.33
CA SER A 8 2.70 4.85 19.02
C SER A 8 3.61 3.75 18.51
N PHE A 9 3.02 2.61 18.14
CA PHE A 9 3.70 1.51 17.46
C PHE A 9 3.06 1.34 16.09
N ASP A 10 3.86 1.41 15.03
CA ASP A 10 3.42 1.15 13.67
C ASP A 10 4.04 -0.17 13.19
N VAL A 11 3.67 -1.26 13.86
CA VAL A 11 4.14 -2.61 13.50
C VAL A 11 3.26 -3.15 12.39
N VAL A 12 3.83 -3.24 11.19
CA VAL A 12 3.20 -3.95 10.07
C VAL A 12 3.71 -5.38 10.06
N SER A 13 2.80 -6.34 10.16
CA SER A 13 3.16 -7.75 10.06
C SER A 13 3.73 -8.04 8.67
N GLN A 14 4.88 -8.71 8.64
CA GLN A 14 5.44 -9.27 7.40
C GLN A 14 4.89 -10.67 7.11
N ALA A 15 3.94 -11.14 7.94
CA ALA A 15 3.26 -12.41 7.72
C ALA A 15 2.67 -12.48 6.32
N ARG A 16 2.50 -13.71 5.87
CA ARG A 16 1.87 -14.04 4.61
C ARG A 16 0.74 -15.01 4.89
N PRO A 17 -0.32 -15.00 4.07
CA PRO A 17 -1.27 -16.10 4.05
C PRO A 17 -0.53 -17.43 3.83
N LEU A 18 -1.11 -18.52 4.33
CA LEU A 18 -0.57 -19.86 4.13
C LEU A 18 -0.46 -20.17 2.63
N GLU A 19 0.55 -20.96 2.26
CA GLU A 19 0.72 -21.39 0.88
C GLU A 19 -0.51 -22.17 0.42
N GLY A 20 -1.06 -21.81 -0.74
CA GLY A 20 -2.32 -22.36 -1.26
C GLY A 20 -3.60 -21.72 -0.70
N ALA A 21 -3.50 -20.71 0.16
CA ALA A 21 -4.67 -19.92 0.57
C ALA A 21 -5.30 -19.23 -0.65
N ALA A 22 -6.61 -19.36 -0.79
CA ALA A 22 -7.37 -18.68 -1.84
C ALA A 22 -7.89 -17.33 -1.34
N PRO A 23 -7.89 -16.28 -2.18
CA PRO A 23 -8.54 -15.03 -1.85
C PRO A 23 -10.05 -15.25 -1.67
N LEU A 24 -10.67 -14.39 -0.88
CA LEU A 24 -12.12 -14.34 -0.75
C LEU A 24 -12.77 -14.12 -2.13
N ALA A 25 -13.95 -14.72 -2.38
CA ALA A 25 -14.71 -14.41 -3.59
C ALA A 25 -15.12 -12.93 -3.60
N ASP A 26 -15.20 -12.31 -4.79
CA ASP A 26 -15.45 -10.88 -4.92
C ASP A 26 -16.80 -10.48 -4.30
N GLU A 27 -17.84 -11.30 -4.46
CA GLU A 27 -19.15 -11.06 -3.87
C GLU A 27 -19.10 -11.08 -2.34
N ALA A 28 -18.35 -12.02 -1.76
CA ALA A 28 -18.18 -12.12 -0.32
C ALA A 28 -17.32 -10.97 0.23
N LEU A 29 -16.33 -10.49 -0.54
CA LEU A 29 -15.55 -9.31 -0.19
C LEU A 29 -16.41 -8.05 -0.21
N MET A 30 -17.21 -7.83 -1.25
CA MET A 30 -18.11 -6.69 -1.33
C MET A 30 -19.12 -6.69 -0.18
N ALA A 31 -19.74 -7.84 0.11
CA ALA A 31 -20.64 -7.97 1.25
C ALA A 31 -19.95 -7.62 2.58
N LEU A 32 -18.70 -8.05 2.77
CA LEU A 32 -17.92 -7.68 3.96
C LEU A 32 -17.65 -6.17 4.02
N LEU A 33 -17.26 -5.56 2.90
CA LEU A 33 -16.98 -4.12 2.85
C LEU A 33 -18.25 -3.31 3.16
N GLN A 34 -19.40 -3.76 2.68
CA GLN A 34 -20.68 -3.13 2.98
C GLN A 34 -21.08 -3.34 4.45
N ASP A 35 -21.15 -4.59 4.91
CA ASP A 35 -21.75 -4.93 6.21
C ASP A 35 -20.84 -4.64 7.41
N ARG A 36 -19.52 -4.80 7.23
CA ARG A 36 -18.54 -4.71 8.32
C ARG A 36 -17.73 -3.43 8.29
N VAL A 37 -17.48 -2.89 7.10
CA VAL A 37 -16.66 -1.67 6.92
C VAL A 37 -17.53 -0.44 6.73
N GLY A 38 -18.74 -0.59 6.19
CA GLY A 38 -19.65 0.52 5.90
C GLY A 38 -19.27 1.26 4.61
N ILE A 39 -18.69 0.55 3.63
CA ILE A 39 -18.48 1.07 2.28
C ILE A 39 -19.78 0.90 1.50
N GLU A 40 -20.31 2.01 0.99
CA GLU A 40 -21.46 1.98 0.10
C GLU A 40 -21.02 1.66 -1.33
N PHE A 41 -21.93 1.12 -2.13
CA PHE A 41 -21.68 0.78 -3.52
C PHE A 41 -22.80 1.34 -4.39
N GLU A 42 -22.46 1.70 -5.62
CA GLU A 42 -23.46 2.04 -6.63
C GLU A 42 -24.39 0.84 -6.90
N PRO A 43 -25.62 1.07 -7.37
CA PRO A 43 -26.45 -0.01 -7.89
C PRO A 43 -25.70 -0.80 -8.97
N PRO A 44 -25.89 -2.12 -9.06
CA PRO A 44 -25.26 -2.92 -10.12
C PRO A 44 -25.59 -2.34 -11.49
N PRO A 45 -24.59 -2.09 -12.36
CA PRO A 45 -24.82 -1.53 -13.68
C PRO A 45 -25.64 -2.50 -14.55
N GLU A 46 -26.42 -1.94 -15.48
CA GLU A 46 -27.34 -2.70 -16.35
C GLU A 46 -26.61 -3.70 -17.27
N ASP A 47 -25.31 -3.50 -17.51
CA ASP A 47 -24.47 -4.36 -18.33
C ASP A 47 -23.87 -5.56 -17.56
N GLY A 48 -24.19 -5.70 -16.27
CA GLY A 48 -23.73 -6.80 -15.43
C GLY A 48 -22.29 -6.63 -14.92
N GLY A 49 -21.70 -5.43 -15.01
CA GLY A 49 -20.44 -5.11 -14.34
C GLY A 49 -20.52 -5.16 -12.81
N SER A 50 -19.36 -5.14 -12.15
CA SER A 50 -19.30 -5.02 -10.69
C SER A 50 -19.66 -3.60 -10.25
N PRO A 51 -20.44 -3.43 -9.17
CA PRO A 51 -20.79 -2.10 -8.68
C PRO A 51 -19.55 -1.35 -8.17
N SER A 52 -19.46 -0.07 -8.48
CA SER A 52 -18.36 0.79 -8.02
C SER A 52 -18.54 1.16 -6.54
N PRO A 53 -17.47 1.18 -5.72
CA PRO A 53 -17.57 1.69 -4.37
C PRO A 53 -17.80 3.21 -4.35
N LEU A 54 -18.58 3.68 -3.38
CA LEU A 54 -18.84 5.08 -3.08
C LEU A 54 -18.05 5.47 -1.82
N PRO A 55 -16.81 5.99 -1.97
CA PRO A 55 -16.00 6.37 -0.83
C PRO A 55 -16.62 7.53 -0.05
N ALA A 56 -16.46 7.52 1.27
CA ALA A 56 -16.96 8.59 2.12
C ALA A 56 -16.34 9.94 1.75
N SER A 57 -17.20 10.94 1.51
CA SER A 57 -16.79 12.31 1.19
C SER A 57 -16.32 13.11 2.40
N ASP A 58 -16.64 12.67 3.62
CA ASP A 58 -16.20 13.31 4.86
C ASP A 58 -15.09 12.50 5.54
N PHE A 59 -14.14 13.23 6.13
CA PHE A 59 -12.95 12.63 6.72
C PHE A 59 -13.27 11.77 7.96
N ALA A 60 -14.31 12.10 8.72
CA ALA A 60 -14.65 11.41 9.95
C ALA A 60 -15.29 10.03 9.68
N ALA A 61 -16.14 9.94 8.67
CA ALA A 61 -16.69 8.69 8.18
C ALA A 61 -15.59 7.83 7.54
N ALA A 62 -14.72 8.41 6.71
CA ALA A 62 -13.57 7.69 6.16
C ALA A 62 -12.66 7.12 7.27
N ASN A 63 -12.45 7.87 8.35
CA ASN A 63 -11.70 7.39 9.52
C ASN A 63 -12.46 6.27 10.25
N SER A 64 -13.78 6.34 10.33
CA SER A 64 -14.60 5.27 10.92
C SER A 64 -14.54 3.98 10.08
N GLN A 65 -14.62 4.12 8.75
CA GLN A 65 -14.49 3.02 7.79
C GLN A 65 -13.11 2.37 7.87
N ILE A 66 -12.01 3.14 7.93
CA ILE A 66 -10.68 2.52 8.02
C ILE A 66 -10.46 1.76 9.33
N GLN A 67 -11.01 2.27 10.44
CA GLN A 67 -10.98 1.57 11.72
C GLN A 67 -11.84 0.30 11.68
N ALA A 68 -12.94 0.32 10.94
CA ALA A 68 -13.76 -0.86 10.71
C ALA A 68 -13.04 -1.91 9.84
N LEU A 69 -12.35 -1.49 8.78
CA LEU A 69 -11.50 -2.37 7.97
C LEU A 69 -10.43 -3.05 8.83
N ARG A 70 -9.74 -2.30 9.70
CA ARG A 70 -8.76 -2.86 10.65
C ARG A 70 -9.35 -3.93 11.56
N ARG A 71 -10.60 -3.75 12.03
CA ARG A 71 -11.28 -4.75 12.86
C ARG A 71 -11.74 -5.98 12.08
N ALA A 72 -12.09 -5.80 10.81
CA ALA A 72 -12.55 -6.89 9.93
C ALA A 72 -11.39 -7.66 9.29
N ALA A 73 -10.20 -7.06 9.20
CA ALA A 73 -9.01 -7.61 8.55
C ALA A 73 -8.49 -8.96 9.10
N PRO A 74 -8.52 -9.26 10.41
CA PRO A 74 -8.03 -10.52 10.92
C PRO A 74 -8.71 -11.73 10.27
N GLY A 75 -7.92 -12.61 9.65
CA GLY A 75 -8.41 -13.81 8.97
C GLY A 75 -8.85 -13.59 7.52
N LEU A 76 -8.81 -12.36 6.99
CA LEU A 76 -9.03 -12.15 5.56
C LEU A 76 -7.82 -12.61 4.75
N VAL A 77 -8.13 -13.08 3.55
CA VAL A 77 -7.16 -13.43 2.51
C VAL A 77 -7.64 -12.74 1.24
N VAL A 78 -6.79 -11.93 0.64
CA VAL A 78 -7.15 -11.12 -0.55
C VAL A 78 -6.09 -11.26 -1.65
N SER A 79 -6.48 -10.98 -2.89
CA SER A 79 -5.54 -10.81 -4.00
C SER A 79 -5.00 -9.38 -4.05
N SER A 80 -3.91 -9.16 -4.78
CA SER A 80 -3.39 -7.82 -5.04
C SER A 80 -4.39 -6.97 -5.81
N ALA A 81 -5.22 -7.59 -6.66
CA ALA A 81 -6.30 -6.90 -7.37
C ALA A 81 -7.38 -6.38 -6.40
N GLN A 82 -7.79 -7.20 -5.45
CA GLN A 82 -8.74 -6.81 -4.40
C GLN A 82 -8.14 -5.75 -3.46
N ALA A 83 -6.89 -5.93 -3.04
CA ALA A 83 -6.19 -4.94 -2.22
C ALA A 83 -6.05 -3.60 -2.94
N ARG A 84 -5.80 -3.63 -4.26
CA ARG A 84 -5.76 -2.44 -5.11
C ARG A 84 -7.13 -1.76 -5.17
N MET A 85 -8.21 -2.51 -5.43
CA MET A 85 -9.56 -1.95 -5.47
C MET A 85 -9.90 -1.26 -4.13
N ILE A 86 -9.66 -1.92 -3.01
CA ILE A 86 -9.96 -1.34 -1.69
C ILE A 86 -9.12 -0.08 -1.45
N ALA A 87 -7.81 -0.13 -1.66
CA ALA A 87 -6.94 1.01 -1.37
C ALA A 87 -7.14 2.18 -2.35
N ALA A 88 -7.53 1.91 -3.60
CA ALA A 88 -7.63 2.93 -4.63
C ALA A 88 -9.03 3.51 -4.79
N GLU A 89 -10.08 2.71 -4.54
CA GLU A 89 -11.46 3.03 -4.93
C GLU A 89 -12.39 3.15 -3.72
N CYS A 90 -12.19 2.40 -2.63
CA CYS A 90 -13.03 2.50 -1.43
C CYS A 90 -12.71 3.69 -0.53
N PHE A 91 -11.60 4.41 -0.76
CA PHE A 91 -11.20 5.54 0.07
C PHE A 91 -10.78 6.75 -0.78
N GLN A 92 -11.36 7.92 -0.49
CA GLN A 92 -11.07 9.16 -1.20
C GLN A 92 -9.77 9.83 -0.71
N PHE A 93 -9.50 9.81 0.60
CA PHE A 93 -8.38 10.57 1.16
C PHE A 93 -7.11 9.73 1.30
N GLY A 94 -5.99 10.32 0.93
CA GLY A 94 -4.72 9.59 0.88
C GLY A 94 -4.25 8.89 2.14
N PRO A 95 -4.39 9.46 3.36
CA PRO A 95 -4.06 8.74 4.58
C PRO A 95 -4.84 7.42 4.75
N HIS A 96 -6.12 7.40 4.39
CA HIS A 96 -6.97 6.20 4.47
C HIS A 96 -6.61 5.18 3.39
N ARG A 97 -6.26 5.63 2.18
CA ARG A 97 -5.78 4.78 1.09
C ARG A 97 -4.48 4.04 1.46
N VAL A 98 -3.52 4.78 2.01
CA VAL A 98 -2.25 4.22 2.51
C VAL A 98 -2.52 3.24 3.65
N GLU A 99 -3.38 3.62 4.58
CA GLU A 99 -3.75 2.77 5.71
C GLU A 99 -4.39 1.46 5.25
N ALA A 100 -5.29 1.50 4.27
CA ALA A 100 -5.91 0.30 3.71
C ALA A 100 -4.86 -0.63 3.07
N ALA A 101 -3.93 -0.07 2.28
CA ALA A 101 -2.82 -0.83 1.71
C ALA A 101 -1.93 -1.45 2.80
N VAL A 102 -1.65 -0.73 3.90
CA VAL A 102 -0.89 -1.27 5.04
C VAL A 102 -1.60 -2.44 5.71
N VAL A 103 -2.91 -2.30 5.96
CA VAL A 103 -3.74 -3.33 6.60
C VAL A 103 -3.80 -4.60 5.75
N LEU A 104 -3.91 -4.46 4.43
CA LEU A 104 -4.10 -5.58 3.50
C LEU A 104 -2.79 -6.24 3.05
N PHE A 105 -1.64 -5.57 3.20
CA PHE A 105 -0.32 -6.10 2.83
C PHE A 105 -0.01 -7.50 3.41
N PRO A 106 -0.21 -7.78 4.72
CA PRO A 106 0.04 -9.12 5.27
C PRO A 106 -1.00 -10.16 4.85
N LEU A 107 -2.12 -9.74 4.26
CA LEU A 107 -3.27 -10.58 3.91
C LEU A 107 -3.30 -10.93 2.42
N THR A 108 -2.35 -10.37 1.64
CA THR A 108 -2.31 -10.52 0.19
C THR A 108 -1.52 -11.76 -0.24
N VAL A 109 -2.16 -12.64 -1.03
CA VAL A 109 -1.59 -13.96 -1.40
C VAL A 109 -0.52 -13.89 -2.49
N ASP A 110 -0.74 -13.07 -3.51
CA ASP A 110 0.06 -12.96 -4.75
C ASP A 110 1.05 -11.78 -4.68
N ARG A 111 1.45 -11.42 -3.47
CA ARG A 111 2.18 -10.19 -3.18
C ARG A 111 3.51 -10.07 -3.93
N GLY A 112 4.20 -11.19 -4.13
CA GLY A 112 5.48 -11.23 -4.86
C GLY A 112 5.35 -10.88 -6.34
N ASP A 113 4.19 -11.15 -6.93
CA ASP A 113 3.97 -11.05 -8.37
C ASP A 113 3.21 -9.78 -8.75
N ALA A 114 2.18 -9.42 -7.98
CA ALA A 114 1.19 -8.42 -8.39
C ALA A 114 1.06 -7.21 -7.45
N TYR A 115 1.69 -7.19 -6.27
CA TYR A 115 1.46 -6.11 -5.29
C TYR A 115 1.92 -4.72 -5.75
N TRP A 116 2.85 -4.67 -6.72
CA TRP A 116 3.25 -3.42 -7.36
C TRP A 116 2.06 -2.65 -7.94
N THR A 117 0.99 -3.34 -8.35
CA THR A 117 -0.26 -2.73 -8.84
C THR A 117 -0.99 -1.93 -7.76
N VAL A 118 -0.92 -2.37 -6.50
CA VAL A 118 -1.46 -1.63 -5.33
C VAL A 118 -0.65 -0.37 -5.11
N ALA A 119 0.68 -0.49 -5.08
CA ALA A 119 1.56 0.66 -4.90
C ALA A 119 1.39 1.71 -6.02
N TYR A 120 1.20 1.28 -7.27
CA TYR A 120 1.07 2.18 -8.42
C TYR A 120 -0.28 2.88 -8.49
N ALA A 121 -1.30 2.34 -7.83
CA ALA A 121 -2.58 3.04 -7.70
C ALA A 121 -2.50 4.23 -6.72
N LEU A 122 -1.46 4.28 -5.89
CA LEU A 122 -1.19 5.39 -4.97
C LEU A 122 -0.35 6.48 -5.65
N SER A 123 -0.56 7.73 -5.25
CA SER A 123 0.27 8.90 -5.59
C SER A 123 1.68 8.79 -4.98
N GLY A 124 2.64 9.60 -5.47
CA GLY A 124 4.03 9.51 -5.01
C GLY A 124 4.24 9.75 -3.50
N ILE A 125 3.45 10.64 -2.89
CA ILE A 125 3.50 10.88 -1.44
C ILE A 125 2.95 9.64 -0.70
N GLU A 126 1.82 9.10 -1.15
CA GLU A 126 1.21 7.91 -0.56
C GLU A 126 2.12 6.68 -0.71
N GLN A 127 2.79 6.50 -1.85
CA GLN A 127 3.80 5.46 -2.05
C GLN A 127 4.96 5.58 -1.05
N SER A 128 5.46 6.80 -0.84
CA SER A 128 6.54 7.06 0.12
C SER A 128 6.09 6.75 1.55
N LEU A 129 4.87 7.11 1.92
CA LEU A 129 4.27 6.79 3.22
C LEU A 129 4.07 5.28 3.38
N LEU A 130 3.56 4.59 2.36
CA LEU A 130 3.42 3.13 2.36
C LEU A 130 4.79 2.46 2.58
N ALA A 131 5.82 2.90 1.86
CA ALA A 131 7.18 2.39 1.99
C ALA A 131 7.79 2.66 3.37
N SER A 132 7.51 3.80 4.00
CA SER A 132 7.97 4.08 5.37
C SER A 132 7.35 3.17 6.42
N ARG A 133 6.14 2.62 6.17
CA ARG A 133 5.41 1.79 7.12
C ARG A 133 5.66 0.30 6.92
N ILE A 134 5.68 -0.16 5.67
CA ILE A 134 5.89 -1.56 5.31
C ILE A 134 7.38 -1.89 5.18
N GLY A 135 8.20 -0.90 4.85
CA GLY A 135 9.60 -1.03 4.53
C GLY A 135 9.84 -1.07 3.02
N PRO A 136 10.84 -0.33 2.50
CA PRO A 136 11.09 -0.24 1.06
C PRO A 136 11.49 -1.58 0.43
N ALA A 137 12.14 -2.46 1.20
CA ALA A 137 12.55 -3.77 0.72
C ALA A 137 11.36 -4.70 0.43
N ALA A 138 10.30 -4.58 1.20
CA ALA A 138 9.08 -5.36 1.05
C ALA A 138 8.24 -4.93 -0.18
N LEU A 139 8.43 -3.70 -0.66
CA LEU A 139 7.76 -3.14 -1.84
C LEU A 139 8.65 -3.13 -3.10
N PHE A 140 9.94 -3.42 -2.98
CA PHE A 140 10.86 -3.40 -4.11
C PHE A 140 10.56 -4.55 -5.08
N ASN A 141 10.33 -4.21 -6.35
CA ASN A 141 10.16 -5.18 -7.43
C ASN A 141 11.26 -4.98 -8.48
N PRO A 142 12.18 -5.94 -8.71
CA PRO A 142 13.27 -5.78 -9.67
C PRO A 142 12.80 -5.67 -11.13
N LYS A 143 11.60 -6.19 -11.46
CA LYS A 143 11.01 -6.05 -12.81
C LYS A 143 10.33 -4.70 -13.01
N ARG A 144 9.98 -4.02 -11.92
CA ARG A 144 9.26 -2.74 -11.88
C ARG A 144 9.84 -1.84 -10.78
N PRO A 145 11.12 -1.42 -10.89
CA PRO A 145 11.78 -0.63 -9.85
C PRO A 145 11.32 0.84 -9.83
N SER A 146 10.44 1.24 -10.75
CA SER A 146 9.81 2.55 -10.76
C SER A 146 8.89 2.72 -9.56
N GLY A 147 9.03 3.83 -8.84
CA GLY A 147 8.25 4.15 -7.64
C GLY A 147 8.87 5.33 -6.91
N HIS A 148 8.11 5.95 -6.02
CA HIS A 148 8.62 7.02 -5.17
C HIS A 148 9.21 6.45 -3.88
N TYR A 149 10.53 6.50 -3.77
CA TYR A 149 11.27 6.03 -2.61
C TYR A 149 11.88 7.20 -1.83
N LEU A 150 11.66 7.22 -0.53
CA LEU A 150 12.41 8.06 0.41
C LEU A 150 13.34 7.15 1.22
N LEU A 151 14.63 7.16 0.88
CA LEU A 151 15.60 6.21 1.43
C LEU A 151 16.61 6.92 2.34
N ASP A 152 16.66 6.50 3.60
CA ASP A 152 17.74 6.87 4.51
C ASP A 152 18.90 5.88 4.37
N THR A 153 19.95 6.28 3.67
CA THR A 153 21.15 5.45 3.47
C THR A 153 21.90 5.11 4.76
N ALA A 154 21.64 5.79 5.89
CA ALA A 154 22.17 5.36 7.19
C ALA A 154 21.53 4.07 7.69
N HIS A 155 20.30 3.76 7.25
CA HIS A 155 19.61 2.52 7.58
C HIS A 155 20.01 1.39 6.61
N PRO A 156 20.55 0.24 7.09
CA PRO A 156 21.08 -0.82 6.22
C PRO A 156 20.10 -1.33 5.17
N GLY A 157 18.83 -1.55 5.54
CA GLY A 157 17.80 -2.00 4.60
C GLY A 157 17.42 -0.97 3.53
N HIS A 158 17.52 0.33 3.84
CA HIS A 158 17.27 1.38 2.85
C HIS A 158 18.48 1.53 1.92
N MET A 159 19.69 1.43 2.47
CA MET A 159 20.93 1.39 1.69
C MET A 159 20.95 0.22 0.69
N GLU A 160 20.45 -0.95 1.08
CA GLU A 160 20.33 -2.10 0.19
C GLU A 160 19.43 -1.78 -1.03
N ILE A 161 18.25 -1.20 -0.80
CA ILE A 161 17.34 -0.83 -1.88
C ILE A 161 17.90 0.31 -2.73
N ALA A 162 18.57 1.30 -2.12
CA ALA A 162 19.26 2.36 -2.85
C ALA A 162 20.29 1.79 -3.83
N ARG A 163 21.11 0.82 -3.39
CA ARG A 163 22.09 0.14 -4.26
C ARG A 163 21.42 -0.60 -5.41
N LYS A 164 20.32 -1.31 -5.16
CA LYS A 164 19.57 -2.03 -6.22
C LYS A 164 19.00 -1.06 -7.25
N LEU A 165 18.44 0.06 -6.82
CA LEU A 165 17.89 1.10 -7.71
C LEU A 165 18.99 1.75 -8.56
N VAL A 166 20.13 2.11 -7.96
CA VAL A 166 21.28 2.65 -8.69
C VAL A 166 21.80 1.65 -9.72
N ALA A 167 21.96 0.38 -9.33
CA ALA A 167 22.40 -0.67 -10.25
C ALA A 167 21.44 -0.85 -11.44
N ALA A 168 20.12 -0.82 -11.19
CA ALA A 168 19.11 -0.89 -12.25
C ALA A 168 19.18 0.32 -13.20
N ALA A 169 19.35 1.53 -12.67
CA ALA A 169 19.47 2.75 -13.48
C ALA A 169 20.73 2.77 -14.37
N VAL A 170 21.87 2.31 -13.83
CA VAL A 170 23.11 2.15 -14.60
C VAL A 170 22.92 1.12 -15.72
N ALA A 171 22.25 0.00 -15.44
CA ALA A 171 22.03 -1.07 -16.42
C ALA A 171 21.05 -0.68 -17.53
N SER A 172 20.04 0.16 -17.26
CA SER A 172 19.07 0.63 -18.26
C SER A 172 19.59 1.77 -19.13
N GLY A 173 20.68 2.43 -18.74
CA GLY A 173 21.18 3.65 -19.40
C GLY A 173 20.31 4.88 -19.13
N GLU A 174 19.29 4.80 -18.27
CA GLU A 174 18.37 5.90 -17.92
C GLU A 174 18.89 6.76 -16.76
N LEU A 175 20.16 7.17 -16.84
CA LEU A 175 20.82 7.92 -15.77
C LEU A 175 20.32 9.37 -15.52
N PRO A 176 19.44 10.02 -16.30
CA PRO A 176 18.85 11.27 -15.82
C PRO A 176 17.55 11.08 -15.00
N ASN A 177 17.04 9.85 -14.79
CA ASN A 177 15.74 9.64 -14.12
C ASN A 177 15.79 9.45 -12.59
N LEU A 178 16.96 9.59 -11.96
CA LEU A 178 17.05 9.68 -10.49
C LEU A 178 16.85 11.14 -10.05
N TRP A 179 15.60 11.60 -10.12
CA TRP A 179 15.23 12.94 -9.69
C TRP A 179 15.13 13.00 -8.16
N ASN A 180 15.54 14.12 -7.58
CA ASN A 180 15.44 14.41 -6.15
C ASN A 180 16.28 13.55 -5.19
N LEU A 181 17.46 13.11 -5.61
CA LEU A 181 18.43 12.51 -4.69
C LEU A 181 18.92 13.55 -3.67
N ARG A 182 18.62 13.29 -2.40
CA ARG A 182 19.22 13.99 -1.27
C ARG A 182 20.17 13.06 -0.54
N LEU A 183 21.45 13.40 -0.52
CA LEU A 183 22.42 12.72 0.33
C LEU A 183 22.59 13.56 1.59
N ARG A 184 22.25 12.98 2.75
CA ARG A 184 22.38 13.66 4.07
C ARG A 184 21.61 14.99 4.18
N GLY A 185 20.49 15.11 3.47
CA GLY A 185 19.64 16.31 3.48
C GLY A 185 20.07 17.40 2.49
N GLU A 186 21.19 17.24 1.79
CA GLU A 186 21.66 18.16 0.77
C GLU A 186 21.24 17.69 -0.63
N TRP A 187 20.79 18.61 -1.47
CA TRP A 187 20.50 18.32 -2.88
C TRP A 187 21.80 18.04 -3.63
N LEU A 188 21.83 16.95 -4.39
CA LEU A 188 22.84 16.81 -5.44
C LEU A 188 22.46 17.75 -6.59
N VAL A 189 23.06 18.93 -6.60
CA VAL A 189 22.94 19.87 -7.71
C VAL A 189 23.91 19.44 -8.80
N GLY A 190 23.39 18.90 -9.90
CA GLY A 190 24.16 18.61 -11.12
C GLY A 190 24.63 17.16 -11.25
N CYS A 191 24.01 16.45 -12.19
CA CYS A 191 24.65 15.41 -13.00
C CYS A 191 24.42 15.79 -14.46
#